data_AF-A0A923Y1S5-F1
#
_entry.id   AF-A0A923Y1S5-F1
#
_cell.length_a   1.000
_cell.length_b   1.000
_cell.length_c   1.000
_cell.angle_alpha   90.00
_cell.angle_beta   90.00
_cell.angle_gamma   90.00
#
_symmetry.space_group_name_H-M   'P 1'
#
loop_
_entity.id
_entity.type
_entity.pdbx_description
1 polymer ?
#
loop_
_entity_poly.entity_id
_entity_poly.type
_entity_poly.pdbx_seq_one_letter_code
_entity_poly.pdbx_strand_id
1 'polypeptide(L)'
;MQLPSSDRQTIIARARAAMSYALSAVQPRAHALSEGLASAAQGIPAKLRVTVPGLLFTVGRVWQEIGKDRVLSVAGGLAFFALLALFPAISALVSLVGLVADPAQVADRLSGLHLVLPAEAADILVGQAKSISATSSDKLTFAAIFGLLFALWSANGGTKALIEALNVAYGVPEGRGLVELNLITLATTVCCIFFAIVLITVVAFLPRLLQFVWLGRAAETVLLVGRWPAIFALVLSVLAVAYRWGPNRREASWRWITPGA
;
A
#
# COMPACT_ATOMS: atom_id res chain seq x y z
N MET A 1 43.65 -38.83 -11.53
CA MET A 1 44.64 -38.02 -12.27
C MET A 1 45.10 -36.90 -11.34
N GLN A 2 46.21 -37.09 -10.61
CA GLN A 2 46.72 -36.14 -9.62
C GLN A 2 47.59 -35.10 -10.34
N LEU A 3 47.21 -33.82 -10.25
CA LEU A 3 47.96 -32.74 -10.89
C LEU A 3 49.38 -32.62 -10.29
N PRO A 4 50.42 -32.33 -11.11
CA PRO A 4 51.81 -32.15 -10.67
C PRO A 4 51.92 -31.11 -9.55
N SER A 5 52.82 -31.32 -8.59
CA SER A 5 52.98 -30.48 -7.39
C SER A 5 53.42 -29.04 -7.70
N SER A 6 54.09 -28.80 -8.82
CA SER A 6 54.53 -27.48 -9.29
C SER A 6 53.37 -26.56 -9.70
N ASP A 7 52.31 -27.12 -10.31
CA ASP A 7 51.16 -26.33 -10.77
C ASP A 7 50.27 -25.88 -9.60
N ARG A 8 50.18 -26.69 -8.54
CA ARG A 8 49.41 -26.34 -7.34
C ARG A 8 49.94 -25.10 -6.64
N GLN A 9 51.27 -24.96 -6.54
CA GLN A 9 51.87 -23.78 -5.89
C GLN A 9 51.64 -22.51 -6.72
N THR A 10 51.71 -22.62 -8.05
CA THR A 10 51.48 -21.50 -8.97
C THR A 10 50.03 -21.01 -8.92
N ILE A 11 49.07 -21.94 -8.83
CA ILE A 11 47.64 -21.61 -8.69
C ILE A 11 47.36 -20.93 -7.35
N ILE A 12 47.91 -21.44 -6.25
CA ILE A 12 47.74 -20.85 -4.91
C ILE A 12 48.36 -19.45 -4.85
N ALA A 13 49.55 -19.25 -5.44
CA ALA A 13 50.21 -17.95 -5.50
C ALA A 13 49.38 -16.92 -6.28
N ARG A 14 48.82 -17.30 -7.44
CA ARG A 14 47.94 -16.43 -8.23
C ARG A 14 46.62 -16.13 -7.54
N ALA A 15 46.01 -17.12 -6.87
CA ALA A 15 44.79 -16.91 -6.10
C ALA A 15 45.02 -15.95 -4.91
N ARG A 16 46.14 -16.07 -4.21
CA ARG A 16 46.50 -15.16 -3.11
C ARG A 16 46.76 -13.73 -3.62
N ALA A 17 47.43 -13.58 -4.75
CA ALA A 17 47.64 -12.27 -5.38
C ALA A 17 46.33 -11.62 -5.85
N ALA A 18 45.43 -12.39 -6.47
CA ALA A 18 44.11 -11.92 -6.88
C ALA A 18 43.24 -11.52 -5.68
N MET A 19 43.26 -12.29 -4.59
CA MET A 19 42.57 -11.95 -3.34
C MET A 19 43.14 -10.68 -2.71
N SER A 20 44.46 -10.53 -2.66
CA SER A 20 45.13 -9.33 -2.16
C SER A 20 44.74 -8.07 -2.95
N TYR A 21 44.63 -8.20 -4.28
CA TYR A 21 44.22 -7.10 -5.16
C TYR A 21 42.73 -6.77 -5.02
N ALA A 22 41.88 -7.79 -4.90
CA ALA A 22 40.46 -7.59 -4.65
C ALA A 22 40.19 -6.93 -3.29
N LEU A 23 40.94 -7.31 -2.25
CA LEU A 23 40.83 -6.71 -0.92
C LEU A 23 41.30 -5.25 -0.90
N SER A 24 42.41 -4.93 -1.56
CA SER A 24 42.91 -3.56 -1.65
C SER A 24 42.00 -2.63 -2.48
N ALA A 25 41.25 -3.17 -3.45
CA ALA A 25 40.25 -2.42 -4.20
C ALA A 25 38.95 -2.14 -3.41
N VAL A 26 38.62 -2.98 -2.41
CA VAL A 26 37.41 -2.85 -1.59
C VAL A 26 37.64 -1.98 -0.35
N GLN A 27 38.84 -2.02 0.23
CA GLN A 27 39.24 -1.25 1.41
C GLN A 27 38.96 0.27 1.34
N PRO A 28 39.28 1.00 0.26
CA PRO A 28 39.01 2.44 0.20
C PRO A 28 37.51 2.74 0.21
N ARG A 29 36.68 1.86 -0.36
CA ARG A 29 35.21 2.02 -0.38
C ARG A 29 34.60 1.72 0.99
N ALA A 30 35.14 0.74 1.71
CA ALA A 30 34.75 0.42 3.08
C ALA A 30 35.12 1.57 4.04
N HIS A 31 36.31 2.17 3.88
CA HIS A 31 36.72 3.34 4.65
C HIS A 31 35.82 4.56 4.35
N ALA A 32 35.55 4.88 3.09
CA ALA A 32 34.66 5.98 2.72
C ALA A 32 33.21 5.79 3.22
N LEU A 33 32.69 4.55 3.21
CA LEU A 33 31.40 4.21 3.81
C LEU A 33 31.43 4.36 5.33
N SER A 34 32.52 3.96 6.00
CA SER A 34 32.66 4.09 7.45
C SER A 34 32.77 5.55 7.91
N GLU A 35 33.48 6.40 7.16
CA GLU A 35 33.60 7.83 7.43
C GLU A 35 32.29 8.57 7.12
N GLY A 36 31.58 8.20 6.05
CA GLY A 36 30.25 8.72 5.74
C GLY A 36 29.23 8.36 6.82
N LEU A 37 29.26 7.12 7.32
CA LEU A 37 28.41 6.67 8.43
C LEU A 37 28.81 7.33 9.76
N ALA A 38 30.10 7.53 10.03
CA ALA A 38 30.58 8.22 11.22
C ALA A 38 30.23 9.72 11.21
N SER A 39 30.33 10.38 10.06
CA SER A 39 29.91 11.77 9.85
C SER A 39 28.38 11.93 9.98
N ALA A 40 27.61 11.01 9.41
CA ALA A 40 26.16 10.96 9.58
C ALA A 40 25.74 10.69 11.05
N ALA A 41 26.52 9.90 11.78
CA ALA A 41 26.32 9.65 13.21
C ALA A 41 26.72 10.83 14.10
N GLN A 42 27.75 11.61 13.72
CA GLN A 42 28.23 12.79 14.44
C GLN A 42 27.22 13.95 14.44
N GLY A 43 26.28 13.99 13.48
CA GLY A 43 25.21 14.98 13.43
C GLY A 43 24.05 14.76 14.42
N ILE A 44 24.05 13.65 15.19
CA ILE A 44 23.00 13.32 16.14
C ILE A 44 23.54 13.48 17.56
N PRO A 45 23.27 14.60 18.26
CA PRO A 45 23.67 14.73 19.66
C PRO A 45 23.01 13.64 20.51
N ALA A 46 23.83 12.76 21.09
CA ALA A 46 23.42 11.57 21.86
C ALA A 46 22.46 11.87 23.03
N LYS A 47 22.31 13.13 23.43
CA LYS A 47 21.47 13.58 24.56
C LYS A 47 20.04 14.00 24.22
N LEU A 48 19.60 13.92 22.96
CA LEU A 48 18.26 14.38 22.53
C LEU A 48 17.29 13.26 22.14
N ARG A 49 17.48 12.03 22.64
CA ARG A 49 16.64 10.90 22.21
C ARG A 49 15.20 10.90 22.73
N VAL A 50 14.85 11.62 23.80
CA VAL A 50 13.45 11.77 24.27
C VAL A 50 13.24 13.08 25.08
N THR A 51 13.81 14.19 24.64
CA THR A 51 13.62 15.51 25.31
C THR A 51 12.80 16.42 24.39
N VAL A 52 11.94 17.27 24.96
CA VAL A 52 11.08 18.21 24.18
C VAL A 52 11.83 18.99 23.09
N PRO A 53 13.05 19.53 23.32
CA PRO A 53 13.82 20.20 22.27
C PRO A 53 14.26 19.27 21.13
N GLY A 54 14.45 17.98 21.42
CA GLY A 54 14.84 16.96 20.44
C GLY A 54 13.69 16.56 19.57
N LEU A 55 12.49 16.45 20.16
CA LEU A 55 11.26 16.24 19.41
C LEU A 55 10.99 17.42 18.46
N LEU A 56 11.12 18.66 18.94
CA LEU A 56 10.95 19.87 18.12
C LEU A 56 11.98 19.94 16.97
N PHE A 57 13.23 19.56 17.23
CA PHE A 57 14.25 19.46 16.20
C PHE A 57 13.92 18.40 15.14
N THR A 58 13.48 17.21 15.55
CA THR A 58 13.05 16.15 14.63
C THR A 58 11.85 16.58 13.79
N VAL A 59 10.85 17.22 14.39
CA VAL A 59 9.69 17.77 13.66
C VAL A 59 10.14 18.82 12.64
N GLY A 60 11.03 19.73 13.03
CA GLY A 60 11.59 20.74 12.11
C GLY A 60 12.33 20.11 10.93
N ARG A 61 13.10 19.04 11.17
CA ARG A 61 13.76 18.28 10.11
C ARG A 61 12.76 17.59 9.19
N VAL A 62 11.75 16.91 9.73
CA VAL A 62 10.69 16.27 8.93
C VAL A 62 9.99 17.30 8.04
N TRP A 63 9.70 18.49 8.57
CA TRP A 63 9.08 19.57 7.79
C TRP A 63 9.94 20.03 6.60
N GLN A 64 11.25 20.14 6.79
CA GLN A 64 12.17 20.48 5.70
C GLN A 64 12.28 19.36 4.66
N GLU A 65 12.32 18.10 5.10
CA GLU A 65 12.40 16.96 4.19
C GLU A 65 11.10 16.78 3.38
N ILE A 66 9.92 17.05 3.94
CA ILE A 66 8.64 17.03 3.19
C ILE A 66 8.71 17.86 1.89
N GLY A 67 9.34 19.04 1.96
CA GLY A 67 9.53 19.91 0.81
C GLY A 67 10.57 19.39 -0.19
N LYS A 68 11.72 18.93 0.30
CA LYS A 68 12.83 18.39 -0.54
C LYS A 68 12.41 17.12 -1.28
N ASP A 69 11.69 16.24 -0.60
CA ASP A 69 11.25 14.94 -1.06
C ASP A 69 9.96 15.00 -1.91
N ARG A 70 9.41 16.21 -2.12
CA ARG A 70 8.18 16.43 -2.89
C ARG A 70 7.01 15.56 -2.41
N VAL A 71 6.95 15.28 -1.12
CA VAL A 71 5.96 14.35 -0.52
C VAL A 71 4.53 14.79 -0.85
N LEU A 72 4.27 16.09 -0.89
CA LEU A 72 2.96 16.63 -1.27
C LEU A 72 2.58 16.34 -2.72
N SER A 73 3.54 16.34 -3.65
CA SER A 73 3.28 15.98 -5.04
C SER A 73 2.94 14.50 -5.18
N VAL A 74 3.65 13.64 -4.45
CA VAL A 74 3.38 12.20 -4.46
C VAL A 74 2.03 11.88 -3.79
N ALA A 75 1.72 12.53 -2.67
CA ALA A 75 0.42 12.44 -2.01
C ALA A 75 -0.72 12.96 -2.90
N GLY A 76 -0.48 14.06 -3.62
CA GLY A 76 -1.40 14.59 -4.62
C GLY A 76 -1.67 13.59 -5.75
N GLY A 77 -0.63 12.90 -6.23
CA GLY A 77 -0.76 11.82 -7.21
C GLY A 77 -1.64 10.67 -6.71
N LEU A 78 -1.40 10.21 -5.47
CA LEU A 78 -2.23 9.17 -4.84
C LEU A 78 -3.70 9.59 -4.72
N ALA A 79 -3.97 10.82 -4.24
CA ALA A 79 -5.31 11.36 -4.10
C ALA A 79 -6.02 11.51 -5.46
N PHE A 80 -5.31 12.02 -6.47
CA PHE A 80 -5.82 12.15 -7.83
C PHE A 80 -6.24 10.80 -8.41
N PHE A 81 -5.38 9.78 -8.34
CA PHE A 81 -5.70 8.45 -8.85
C PHE A 81 -6.82 7.75 -8.07
N ALA A 82 -6.93 7.99 -6.76
CA ALA A 82 -8.05 7.50 -5.97
C ALA A 82 -9.37 8.11 -6.42
N LEU A 83 -9.42 9.44 -6.63
CA LEU A 83 -10.60 10.14 -7.13
C LEU A 83 -10.96 9.72 -8.56
N LEU A 84 -9.96 9.56 -9.43
CA LEU A 84 -10.15 9.13 -10.81
C LEU A 84 -10.71 7.69 -10.89
N ALA A 85 -10.37 6.82 -9.93
CA ALA A 85 -10.92 5.47 -9.84
C ALA A 85 -12.36 5.42 -9.31
N LEU A 86 -12.81 6.46 -8.60
CA LEU A 86 -14.07 6.46 -7.88
C LEU A 86 -15.30 6.35 -8.80
N PHE A 87 -15.41 7.22 -9.80
CA PHE A 87 -16.58 7.22 -10.71
C PHE A 87 -16.70 5.93 -11.53
N PRO A 88 -15.63 5.43 -12.17
CA PRO A 88 -15.66 4.15 -12.89
C PRO A 88 -16.00 2.97 -11.97
N ALA A 89 -15.51 2.96 -10.73
CA ALA A 89 -15.82 1.92 -9.76
C ALA A 89 -17.30 1.94 -9.36
N ILE A 90 -17.86 3.13 -9.09
CA ILE A 90 -19.29 3.29 -8.80
C ILE A 90 -20.12 2.84 -10.01
N SER A 91 -19.78 3.29 -11.21
CA SER A 91 -20.49 2.92 -12.43
C SER A 91 -20.48 1.39 -12.62
N ALA A 92 -19.32 0.75 -12.46
CA ALA A 92 -19.21 -0.70 -12.55
C ALA A 92 -20.04 -1.42 -11.49
N LEU A 93 -20.02 -0.94 -10.24
CA LEU A 93 -20.82 -1.49 -9.15
C LEU A 93 -22.33 -1.42 -9.44
N VAL A 94 -22.82 -0.26 -9.88
CA VAL A 94 -24.26 -0.09 -10.18
C VAL A 94 -24.64 -0.91 -11.41
N SER A 95 -23.79 -1.00 -12.43
CA SER A 95 -24.01 -1.89 -13.58
C SER A 95 -24.07 -3.37 -13.18
N LEU A 96 -23.17 -3.84 -12.30
CA LEU A 96 -23.21 -5.20 -11.77
C LEU A 96 -24.49 -5.48 -10.98
N VAL A 97 -24.95 -4.52 -10.18
CA VAL A 97 -26.21 -4.63 -9.44
C VAL A 97 -27.39 -4.71 -10.40
N GLY A 98 -27.45 -3.86 -11.44
CA GLY A 98 -28.55 -3.88 -12.41
C GLY A 98 -28.57 -5.12 -13.32
N LEU A 99 -27.48 -5.89 -13.40
CA LEU A 99 -27.47 -7.20 -14.07
C LEU A 99 -28.17 -8.29 -13.25
N VAL A 100 -28.19 -8.17 -11.93
CA VAL A 100 -28.64 -9.22 -10.99
C VAL A 100 -29.95 -8.86 -10.31
N ALA A 101 -30.25 -7.56 -10.15
CA ALA A 101 -31.41 -7.04 -9.44
C ALA A 101 -32.26 -6.14 -10.33
N ASP A 102 -33.57 -6.16 -10.11
CA ASP A 102 -34.52 -5.28 -10.77
C ASP A 102 -34.18 -3.81 -10.44
N PRO A 103 -33.83 -2.98 -11.45
CA PRO A 103 -33.41 -1.59 -11.25
C PRO A 103 -34.42 -0.75 -10.46
N ALA A 104 -35.72 -1.06 -10.54
CA ALA A 104 -36.76 -0.37 -9.78
C ALA A 104 -36.64 -0.62 -8.27
N GLN A 105 -36.35 -1.86 -7.87
CA GLN A 105 -36.15 -2.21 -6.45
C GLN A 105 -34.85 -1.62 -5.89
N VAL A 106 -33.83 -1.49 -6.73
CA VAL A 106 -32.54 -0.87 -6.35
C VAL A 106 -32.71 0.63 -6.09
N ALA A 107 -33.46 1.34 -6.95
CA ALA A 107 -33.75 2.77 -6.75
C ALA A 107 -34.50 3.05 -5.45
N ASP A 108 -35.49 2.22 -5.11
CA ASP A 108 -36.23 2.36 -3.84
C ASP A 108 -35.33 2.10 -2.62
N ARG A 109 -34.40 1.14 -2.68
CA ARG A 109 -33.41 0.93 -1.60
C ARG A 109 -32.37 2.05 -1.51
N LEU A 110 -32.07 2.71 -2.62
CA LEU A 110 -31.14 3.84 -2.68
C LEU A 110 -31.74 5.13 -2.10
N SER A 111 -33.07 5.27 -2.06
CA SER A 111 -33.73 6.41 -1.37
C SER A 111 -33.43 6.47 0.15
N GLY A 112 -33.05 5.34 0.76
CA GLY A 112 -32.59 5.31 2.15
C GLY A 112 -31.18 5.85 2.37
N LEU A 113 -30.37 6.06 1.31
CA LEU A 113 -29.00 6.58 1.43
C LEU A 113 -28.95 8.07 1.79
N HIS A 114 -30.03 8.83 1.60
CA HIS A 114 -30.09 10.24 2.01
C HIS A 114 -29.90 10.45 3.53
N LEU A 115 -30.07 9.39 4.34
CA LEU A 115 -29.79 9.41 5.78
C LEU A 115 -28.29 9.29 6.13
N VAL A 116 -27.45 8.86 5.19
CA VAL A 116 -26.04 8.53 5.43
C VAL A 116 -25.10 9.33 4.51
N LEU A 117 -25.58 9.75 3.34
CA LEU A 117 -24.83 10.52 2.36
C LEU A 117 -25.36 11.95 2.23
N PRO A 118 -24.48 12.94 1.96
CA PRO A 118 -24.90 14.26 1.51
C PRO A 118 -25.80 14.19 0.28
N ALA A 119 -26.72 15.13 0.15
CA ALA A 119 -27.73 15.13 -0.91
C ALA A 119 -27.11 15.03 -2.31
N GLU A 120 -26.02 15.76 -2.57
CA GLU A 120 -25.34 15.75 -3.87
C GLU A 120 -24.76 14.39 -4.22
N ALA A 121 -24.20 13.66 -3.25
CA ALA A 121 -23.63 12.33 -3.46
C ALA A 121 -24.74 11.29 -3.72
N ALA A 122 -25.87 11.42 -3.04
CA ALA A 122 -27.02 10.56 -3.26
C ALA A 122 -27.65 10.79 -4.64
N ASP A 123 -27.75 12.05 -5.09
CA ASP A 123 -28.28 12.38 -6.41
C ASP A 123 -27.45 11.79 -7.56
N ILE A 124 -26.12 11.78 -7.43
CA ILE A 124 -25.23 11.13 -8.40
C ILE A 124 -25.53 9.63 -8.51
N LEU A 125 -25.71 8.95 -7.37
CA LEU A 125 -25.99 7.51 -7.33
C LEU A 125 -27.38 7.18 -7.88
N VAL A 126 -28.40 7.97 -7.52
CA VAL A 126 -29.77 7.81 -8.04
C VAL A 126 -29.82 8.09 -9.54
N GLY A 127 -29.12 9.11 -10.02
CA GLY A 127 -29.00 9.42 -11.45
C GLY A 127 -28.36 8.28 -12.24
N GLN A 128 -27.28 7.68 -11.72
CA GLN A 128 -26.65 6.48 -12.29
C GLN A 128 -27.61 5.29 -12.31
N ALA A 129 -28.32 5.02 -11.21
CA ALA A 129 -29.28 3.91 -11.12
C ALA A 129 -30.43 4.05 -12.13
N LYS A 130 -30.99 5.25 -12.29
CA LYS A 130 -32.04 5.53 -13.30
C LYS A 130 -31.54 5.40 -14.74
N SER A 131 -30.31 5.82 -15.01
CA SER A 131 -29.70 5.62 -16.34
C SER A 131 -29.58 4.13 -16.68
N ILE A 132 -29.40 3.28 -15.68
CA ILE A 132 -29.24 1.83 -15.83
C ILE A 132 -30.58 1.13 -16.03
N SER A 133 -31.66 1.55 -15.35
CA SER A 133 -33.00 1.00 -15.56
C SER A 133 -33.55 1.17 -16.98
N ALA A 134 -33.04 2.16 -17.72
CA ALA A 134 -33.41 2.44 -19.10
C ALA A 134 -32.48 1.78 -20.14
N THR A 135 -31.47 1.03 -19.69
CA THR A 135 -30.37 0.52 -20.53
C THR A 135 -30.45 -1.00 -20.69
N SER A 136 -30.16 -1.49 -21.91
CA SER A 136 -30.14 -2.93 -22.22
C SER A 136 -28.99 -3.68 -21.53
N SER A 137 -29.19 -4.96 -21.21
CA SER A 137 -28.24 -5.81 -20.47
C SER A 137 -26.84 -5.90 -21.09
N ASP A 138 -26.74 -5.84 -22.43
CA ASP A 138 -25.44 -5.85 -23.13
C ASP A 138 -24.61 -4.60 -22.84
N LYS A 139 -25.26 -3.42 -22.87
CA LYS A 139 -24.60 -2.14 -22.54
C LYS A 139 -24.19 -2.10 -21.07
N LEU A 140 -24.96 -2.75 -20.21
CA LEU A 140 -24.69 -2.84 -18.78
C LEU A 140 -23.46 -3.70 -18.48
N THR A 141 -23.34 -4.85 -19.15
CA THR A 141 -22.16 -5.72 -19.07
C THR A 141 -20.91 -5.00 -19.58
N PHE A 142 -21.03 -4.29 -20.70
CA PHE A 142 -19.94 -3.50 -21.25
C PHE A 142 -19.49 -2.40 -20.28
N ALA A 143 -20.43 -1.62 -19.74
CA ALA A 143 -20.14 -0.58 -18.76
C ALA A 143 -19.47 -1.15 -17.49
N ALA A 144 -19.93 -2.30 -17.00
CA ALA A 144 -19.34 -2.98 -15.85
C ALA A 144 -17.87 -3.37 -16.09
N ILE A 145 -17.58 -4.01 -17.23
CA ILE A 145 -16.22 -4.47 -17.56
C ILE A 145 -15.28 -3.28 -17.75
N PHE A 146 -15.67 -2.31 -18.57
CA PHE A 146 -14.84 -1.14 -18.85
C PHE A 146 -14.64 -0.26 -17.62
N GLY A 147 -15.70 -0.05 -16.82
CA GLY A 147 -15.62 0.69 -15.56
C GLY A 147 -14.67 0.02 -14.58
N LEU A 148 -14.73 -1.31 -14.44
CA LEU A 148 -13.85 -2.07 -13.55
C LEU A 148 -12.40 -2.05 -14.01
N LEU A 149 -12.14 -2.23 -15.31
CA LEU A 149 -10.79 -2.17 -15.87
C LEU A 149 -10.17 -0.78 -15.69
N PHE A 150 -10.94 0.27 -15.95
CA PHE A 150 -10.47 1.64 -15.80
C PHE A 150 -10.25 2.01 -14.33
N ALA A 151 -11.16 1.60 -13.44
CA ALA A 151 -10.98 1.74 -11.99
C ALA A 151 -9.72 1.04 -11.51
N LEU A 152 -9.48 -0.20 -11.95
CA LEU A 152 -8.30 -0.99 -11.59
C LEU A 152 -7.00 -0.33 -12.10
N TRP A 153 -7.01 0.16 -13.35
CA TRP A 153 -5.87 0.87 -13.92
C TRP A 153 -5.55 2.16 -13.13
N SER A 154 -6.57 2.94 -12.79
CA SER A 154 -6.43 4.14 -11.97
C SER A 154 -5.93 3.82 -10.57
N ALA A 155 -6.52 2.83 -9.90
CA ALA A 155 -6.10 2.37 -8.58
C ALA A 155 -4.63 1.91 -8.58
N ASN A 156 -4.20 1.20 -9.62
CA ASN A 156 -2.80 0.80 -9.79
C ASN A 156 -1.86 2.00 -9.98
N GLY A 157 -2.31 3.07 -10.65
CA GLY A 157 -1.61 4.36 -10.67
C GLY A 157 -1.42 4.95 -9.28
N GLY A 158 -2.45 4.91 -8.43
CA GLY A 158 -2.37 5.31 -7.03
C GLY A 158 -1.37 4.47 -6.23
N THR A 159 -1.40 3.15 -6.38
CA THR A 159 -0.43 2.24 -5.72
C THR A 159 1.01 2.50 -6.16
N LYS A 160 1.25 2.88 -7.43
CA LYS A 160 2.58 3.31 -7.88
C LYS A 160 3.05 4.56 -7.16
N ALA A 161 2.19 5.58 -7.05
CA ALA A 161 2.50 6.79 -6.28
C ALA A 161 2.77 6.46 -4.80
N LEU A 162 2.01 5.53 -4.21
CA LEU A 162 2.26 5.06 -2.84
C LEU A 162 3.63 4.38 -2.71
N ILE A 163 4.00 3.51 -3.63
CA ILE A 163 5.30 2.82 -3.63
C ILE A 163 6.44 3.82 -3.83
N GLU A 164 6.27 4.80 -4.71
CA GLU A 164 7.21 5.90 -4.88
C GLU A 164 7.37 6.70 -3.57
N ALA A 165 6.27 7.04 -2.89
CA ALA A 165 6.31 7.71 -1.59
C ALA A 165 7.08 6.90 -0.54
N LEU A 166 6.87 5.58 -0.52
CA LEU A 166 7.58 4.68 0.38
C LEU A 166 9.08 4.64 0.07
N ASN A 167 9.45 4.51 -1.20
CA ASN A 167 10.85 4.53 -1.62
C ASN A 167 11.55 5.84 -1.22
N VAL A 168 10.88 6.98 -1.42
CA VAL A 168 11.35 8.31 -1.00
C VAL A 168 11.50 8.36 0.52
N ALA A 169 10.51 7.92 1.29
CA ALA A 169 10.56 7.90 2.75
C ALA A 169 11.68 7.00 3.31
N TYR A 170 12.03 5.93 2.59
CA TYR A 170 13.14 5.04 2.94
C TYR A 170 14.50 5.49 2.34
N GLY A 171 14.53 6.54 1.52
CA GLY A 171 15.73 7.02 0.84
C GLY A 171 16.32 6.01 -0.15
N VAL A 172 15.49 5.14 -0.74
CA VAL A 172 15.93 4.07 -1.65
C VAL A 172 15.45 4.35 -3.07
N PRO A 173 16.36 4.40 -4.07
CA PRO A 173 15.94 4.56 -5.45
C PRO A 173 15.19 3.33 -5.97
N GLU A 174 14.25 3.55 -6.87
CA GLU A 174 13.57 2.45 -7.57
C GLU A 174 14.51 1.83 -8.60
N GLY A 175 14.81 0.54 -8.43
CA GLY A 175 15.75 -0.22 -9.25
C GLY A 175 15.10 -1.42 -9.94
N ARG A 176 13.80 -1.67 -9.68
CA ARG A 176 13.04 -2.74 -10.33
C ARG A 176 12.78 -2.39 -11.81
N GLY A 177 12.77 -3.42 -12.66
CA GLY A 177 12.39 -3.26 -14.06
C GLY A 177 10.91 -2.88 -14.22
N LEU A 178 10.53 -2.34 -15.38
CA LEU A 178 9.14 -1.93 -15.65
C LEU A 178 8.14 -3.07 -15.43
N VAL A 179 8.48 -4.29 -15.83
CA VAL A 179 7.60 -5.46 -15.69
C VAL A 179 7.43 -5.85 -14.23
N GLU A 180 8.54 -5.95 -13.48
CA GLU A 180 8.54 -6.31 -12.07
C GLU A 180 7.79 -5.29 -11.22
N LEU A 181 8.04 -4.00 -11.45
CA LEU A 181 7.33 -2.92 -10.76
C LEU A 181 5.82 -2.99 -11.02
N ASN A 182 5.40 -3.15 -12.27
CA ASN A 182 3.98 -3.25 -12.61
C ASN A 182 3.31 -4.48 -11.99
N LEU A 183 4.00 -5.63 -11.94
CA LEU A 183 3.46 -6.83 -11.30
C LEU A 183 3.27 -6.63 -9.80
N ILE A 184 4.26 -6.05 -9.11
CA ILE A 184 4.18 -5.78 -7.68
C ILE A 184 3.10 -4.74 -7.37
N THR A 185 3.02 -3.65 -8.15
CA THR A 185 1.99 -2.62 -7.95
C THR A 185 0.60 -3.18 -8.20
N LEU A 186 0.42 -4.01 -9.22
CA LEU A 186 -0.87 -4.62 -9.54
C LEU A 186 -1.29 -5.63 -8.47
N ALA A 187 -0.37 -6.51 -8.05
CA ALA A 187 -0.63 -7.46 -6.97
C ALA A 187 -0.99 -6.76 -5.66
N THR A 188 -0.26 -5.69 -5.31
CA THR A 188 -0.56 -4.86 -4.14
C THR A 188 -1.92 -4.19 -4.27
N THR A 189 -2.26 -3.66 -5.44
CA THR A 189 -3.57 -3.04 -5.72
C THR A 189 -4.71 -4.04 -5.54
N VAL A 190 -4.58 -5.24 -6.09
CA VAL A 190 -5.59 -6.31 -5.94
C VAL A 190 -5.73 -6.72 -4.46
N CYS A 191 -4.63 -6.84 -3.72
CA CYS A 191 -4.68 -7.06 -2.27
C CYS A 191 -5.44 -5.95 -1.54
N CYS A 192 -5.14 -4.68 -1.82
CA CYS A 192 -5.84 -3.54 -1.22
C CYS A 192 -7.34 -3.54 -1.55
N ILE A 193 -7.72 -3.85 -2.80
CA ILE A 193 -9.12 -3.98 -3.22
C ILE A 193 -9.80 -5.13 -2.47
N PHE A 194 -9.16 -6.29 -2.36
CA PHE A 194 -9.68 -7.42 -1.60
C PHE A 194 -9.92 -7.03 -0.13
N PHE A 195 -8.95 -6.41 0.52
CA PHE A 195 -9.10 -5.92 1.90
C PHE A 195 -10.23 -4.88 2.01
N ALA A 196 -10.37 -3.98 1.05
CA ALA A 196 -11.46 -3.00 1.03
C ALA A 196 -12.84 -3.67 0.92
N ILE A 197 -12.99 -4.70 0.08
CA ILE A 197 -14.22 -5.48 -0.04
C ILE A 197 -14.55 -6.20 1.27
N VAL A 198 -13.56 -6.83 1.90
CA VAL A 198 -13.71 -7.48 3.21
C VAL A 198 -14.12 -6.44 4.26
N LEU A 199 -13.49 -5.27 4.29
CA LEU A 199 -13.81 -4.18 5.20
C LEU A 199 -15.28 -3.75 5.07
N ILE A 200 -15.71 -3.45 3.84
CA ILE A 200 -17.08 -3.03 3.55
C ILE A 200 -18.07 -4.11 3.96
N THR A 201 -17.76 -5.38 3.67
CA THR A 201 -18.59 -6.53 4.05
C THR A 201 -18.74 -6.65 5.58
N VAL A 202 -17.63 -6.59 6.32
CA VAL A 202 -17.63 -6.64 7.79
C VAL A 202 -18.36 -5.45 8.39
N VAL A 203 -18.23 -4.25 7.81
CA VAL A 203 -18.89 -3.04 8.35
C VAL A 203 -20.39 -3.05 8.07
N ALA A 204 -20.79 -3.34 6.83
CA ALA A 204 -22.16 -3.17 6.35
C ALA A 204 -23.05 -4.41 6.50
N PHE A 205 -22.49 -5.62 6.35
CA PHE A 205 -23.27 -6.85 6.35
C PHE A 205 -23.26 -7.59 7.68
N LEU A 206 -22.17 -7.52 8.47
CA LEU A 206 -22.08 -8.19 9.77
C LEU A 206 -23.29 -7.90 10.69
N PRO A 207 -23.73 -6.64 10.91
CA PRO A 207 -24.89 -6.38 11.78
C PRO A 207 -26.21 -6.94 11.21
N ARG A 208 -26.36 -6.97 9.89
CA ARG A 208 -27.56 -7.53 9.23
C ARG A 208 -27.60 -9.05 9.35
N LEU A 209 -26.44 -9.71 9.21
CA LEU A 209 -26.31 -11.16 9.30
C LEU A 209 -26.67 -11.65 10.71
N LEU A 210 -26.27 -10.88 11.74
CA LEU A 210 -26.60 -11.18 13.14
C LEU A 210 -28.08 -11.10 13.47
N GLN A 211 -28.89 -10.38 12.69
CA GLN A 211 -30.34 -10.35 12.88
C GLN A 211 -31.05 -11.62 12.42
N PHE A 212 -30.46 -12.35 11.45
CA PHE A 212 -31.02 -13.61 10.94
C PHE A 212 -30.56 -14.83 11.73
N VAL A 213 -29.42 -14.73 12.42
CA VAL A 213 -28.91 -15.81 13.26
C VAL A 213 -29.32 -15.52 14.70
N TRP A 214 -30.08 -16.43 15.31
CA TRP A 214 -30.54 -16.29 16.69
C TRP A 214 -29.39 -16.52 17.69
N LEU A 215 -28.44 -15.59 17.75
CA LEU A 215 -27.40 -15.56 18.77
C LEU A 215 -27.97 -14.93 20.04
N GLY A 216 -27.62 -15.46 21.20
CA GLY A 216 -27.95 -14.81 22.47
C GLY A 216 -27.35 -13.39 22.54
N ARG A 217 -28.02 -12.47 23.24
CA ARG A 217 -27.64 -11.04 23.35
C ARG A 217 -26.15 -10.81 23.65
N ALA A 218 -25.53 -11.69 24.43
CA ALA A 218 -24.11 -11.63 24.74
C ALA A 218 -23.22 -11.83 23.50
N ALA A 219 -23.51 -12.82 22.65
CA ALA A 219 -22.71 -13.11 21.47
C ALA A 219 -22.90 -12.06 20.36
N GLU A 220 -24.11 -11.50 20.22
CA GLU A 220 -24.36 -10.34 19.34
C GLU A 220 -23.53 -9.13 19.77
N THR A 221 -23.53 -8.81 21.07
CA THR A 221 -22.74 -7.70 21.63
C THR A 221 -21.25 -7.90 21.40
N VAL A 222 -20.72 -9.11 21.65
CA VAL A 222 -19.31 -9.44 21.42
C VAL A 222 -18.93 -9.29 19.96
N LEU A 223 -19.78 -9.69 19.01
CA LEU A 223 -19.49 -9.56 17.58
C LEU A 223 -19.56 -8.10 17.10
N LEU A 224 -20.51 -7.31 17.60
CA LEU A 224 -20.60 -5.87 17.29
C LEU A 224 -19.42 -5.08 17.85
N VAL A 225 -18.97 -5.40 19.06
CA VAL A 225 -17.78 -4.77 19.66
C VAL A 225 -16.51 -5.27 18.98
N GLY A 226 -16.41 -6.58 18.71
CA GLY A 226 -15.30 -7.24 18.01
C GLY A 226 -15.09 -6.75 16.57
N ARG A 227 -16.10 -6.12 15.97
CA ARG A 227 -16.00 -5.43 14.68
C ARG A 227 -14.89 -4.37 14.67
N TRP A 228 -14.73 -3.58 15.74
CA TRP A 228 -13.72 -2.51 15.78
C TRP A 228 -12.28 -3.05 15.82
N PRO A 229 -11.93 -4.04 16.67
CA PRO A 229 -10.68 -4.77 16.56
C PRO A 229 -10.45 -5.41 15.20
N ALA A 230 -11.49 -5.98 14.58
CA ALA A 230 -11.36 -6.58 13.25
C ALA A 230 -10.99 -5.55 12.18
N ILE A 231 -11.63 -4.37 12.19
CA ILE A 231 -11.27 -3.24 11.32
C ILE A 231 -9.82 -2.80 11.56
N PHE A 232 -9.43 -2.66 12.82
CA PHE A 232 -8.08 -2.27 13.18
C PHE A 232 -7.04 -3.29 12.67
N ALA A 233 -7.28 -4.59 12.89
CA ALA A 233 -6.43 -5.66 12.39
C ALA A 233 -6.35 -5.67 10.86
N LEU A 234 -7.45 -5.37 10.17
CA LEU A 234 -7.50 -5.27 8.72
C LEU A 234 -6.64 -4.10 8.20
N VAL A 235 -6.77 -2.93 8.81
CA VAL A 235 -5.97 -1.74 8.47
C VAL A 235 -4.48 -2.03 8.71
N LEU A 236 -4.14 -2.65 9.84
CA LEU A 236 -2.76 -3.09 10.11
C LEU A 236 -2.27 -4.09 9.07
N SER A 237 -3.13 -4.99 8.59
CA SER A 237 -2.78 -5.95 7.54
C SER A 237 -2.46 -5.26 6.22
N VAL A 238 -3.30 -4.29 5.80
CA VAL A 238 -3.05 -3.49 4.59
C VAL A 238 -1.74 -2.71 4.70
N LEU A 239 -1.50 -2.06 5.85
CA LEU A 239 -0.26 -1.35 6.12
C LEU A 239 0.94 -2.31 6.10
N ALA A 240 0.82 -3.49 6.72
CA ALA A 240 1.86 -4.50 6.73
C ALA A 240 2.19 -4.96 5.30
N VAL A 241 1.20 -5.22 4.47
CA VAL A 241 1.37 -5.55 3.04
C VAL A 241 2.12 -4.43 2.32
N ALA A 242 1.66 -3.18 2.46
CA ALA A 242 2.26 -2.02 1.81
C ALA A 242 3.72 -1.80 2.24
N TYR A 243 4.04 -1.88 3.53
CA TYR A 243 5.41 -1.66 4.05
C TYR A 243 6.35 -2.86 3.86
N ARG A 244 5.80 -4.07 3.69
CA ARG A 244 6.57 -5.29 3.44
C ARG A 244 7.01 -5.36 1.99
N TRP A 245 6.07 -5.17 1.05
CA TRP A 245 6.31 -5.42 -0.38
C TRP A 245 6.43 -4.14 -1.23
N GLY A 246 6.03 -2.98 -0.71
CA GLY A 246 6.13 -1.71 -1.43
C GLY A 246 7.58 -1.26 -1.67
N PRO A 247 8.38 -1.03 -0.61
CA PRO A 247 9.71 -0.43 -0.75
C PRO A 247 10.69 -1.35 -1.49
N ASN A 248 11.49 -0.78 -2.41
CA ASN A 248 12.55 -1.46 -3.13
C ASN A 248 13.81 -1.68 -2.25
N ARG A 249 13.66 -2.32 -1.09
CA ARG A 249 14.76 -2.60 -0.17
C ARG A 249 15.04 -4.10 -0.11
N ARG A 250 16.32 -4.47 0.04
CA ARG A 250 16.67 -5.83 0.52
C ARG A 250 16.05 -6.01 1.90
N GLU A 251 15.44 -7.16 2.13
CA GLU A 251 14.63 -7.47 3.31
C GLU A 251 15.21 -6.86 4.59
N ALA A 252 14.43 -5.99 5.23
CA ALA A 252 14.81 -5.49 6.54
C ALA A 252 14.85 -6.68 7.50
N SER A 253 16.03 -7.04 8.00
CA SER A 253 16.17 -8.00 9.09
C SER A 253 15.22 -7.60 10.20
N TRP A 254 14.39 -8.53 10.68
CA TRP A 254 13.45 -8.30 11.77
C TRP A 254 14.25 -7.93 13.03
N ARG A 255 14.49 -6.63 13.22
CA ARG A 255 15.22 -6.10 14.36
C ARG A 255 14.20 -5.48 15.29
N TRP A 256 14.15 -6.03 16.49
CA TRP A 256 13.31 -5.54 17.57
C TRP A 256 13.73 -4.11 17.91
N ILE A 257 12.81 -3.16 17.73
CA ILE A 257 12.95 -1.78 18.19
C ILE A 257 12.40 -1.72 19.61
N THR A 258 13.00 -2.47 20.53
CA THR A 258 12.80 -2.25 21.96
C THR A 258 13.74 -1.14 22.41
N PRO A 259 13.33 -0.26 23.34
CA PRO A 259 14.18 0.82 23.79
C PRO A 259 15.37 0.22 24.55
N GLY A 260 16.56 0.26 23.95
CA GLY A 260 17.80 -0.25 24.57
C GLY A 260 18.82 -0.94 23.66
N ALA A 261 18.62 -0.99 22.33
CA ALA A 261 19.57 -1.57 21.38
C ALA A 261 20.15 -0.53 20.40
#